data_AF-A0A8J8DAF2-F1
#
_entry.id   AF-A0A8J8DAF2-F1
#
_cell.length_a   1.000
_cell.length_b   1.000
_cell.length_c   1.000
_cell.angle_alpha   90.00
_cell.angle_beta   90.00
_cell.angle_gamma   90.00
#
_symmetry.space_group_name_H-M   'P 1'
#
loop_
_entity.id
_entity.type
_entity.pdbx_description
1 polymer ?
#
loop_
_entity_poly.entity_id
_entity_poly.type
_entity_poly.pdbx_seq_one_letter_code
_entity_poly.pdbx_strand_id
1 'polypeptide(L)'
;EFQYFCSQGYGVVYSNPRGSGGYGYDFLKANVNDWGDGPTSDVLTALDKTVAEGWADTSKLLITGGSYAGYLVSWIIAHDHRFKAACSQRGVYDLSTFFGEGNAWRLVPNYWGGYPWQKDIRKMLDEQS
;
A
#
# COMPACT_ATOMS: atom_id res chain seq x y z
N GLU A 1 10.87 12.54 -6.25
CA GLU A 1 11.51 12.02 -5.03
C GLU A 1 12.67 11.07 -5.33
N PHE A 2 12.56 10.11 -6.25
CA PHE A 2 13.57 9.04 -6.42
C PHE A 2 14.99 9.55 -6.68
N GLN A 3 15.20 10.39 -7.69
CA GLN A 3 16.54 10.90 -8.01
C GLN A 3 17.15 11.74 -6.88
N TYR A 4 16.31 12.40 -6.06
CA TYR A 4 16.78 13.07 -4.87
C TYR A 4 17.28 12.07 -3.83
N PHE A 5 16.53 11.01 -3.52
CA PHE A 5 17.01 9.97 -2.60
C PHE A 5 18.27 9.28 -3.12
N CYS A 6 18.35 8.96 -4.41
CA CYS A 6 19.57 8.43 -5.02
C CYS A 6 20.76 9.38 -4.85
N SER A 7 20.57 10.70 -5.03
CA SER A 7 21.64 11.68 -4.83
C SER A 7 22.08 11.82 -3.37
N GLN A 8 21.22 11.46 -2.41
CA GLN A 8 21.54 11.38 -0.99
C GLN A 8 22.14 10.01 -0.58
N GLY A 9 22.42 9.11 -1.53
CA GLY A 9 23.06 7.82 -1.26
C GLY A 9 22.11 6.68 -0.88
N TYR A 10 20.79 6.85 -1.09
CA TYR A 10 19.81 5.77 -0.89
C TYR A 10 19.61 4.94 -2.15
N GLY A 11 19.56 3.61 -2.01
CA GLY A 11 19.00 2.73 -3.03
C GLY A 11 17.47 2.85 -3.02
N VAL A 12 16.86 3.07 -4.19
CA VAL A 12 15.40 3.16 -4.33
C VAL A 12 14.87 1.89 -4.98
N VAL A 13 14.12 1.10 -4.20
CA VAL A 13 13.37 -0.06 -4.69
C VAL A 13 11.92 0.35 -4.87
N TYR A 14 11.35 0.07 -6.03
CA TYR A 14 9.95 0.34 -6.34
C TYR A 14 9.40 -0.76 -7.25
N SER A 15 8.10 -1.02 -7.14
CA SER A 15 7.40 -2.02 -7.94
C SER A 15 5.99 -1.56 -8.25
N ASN A 16 5.36 -2.23 -9.22
CA ASN A 16 3.93 -2.10 -9.50
C ASN A 16 3.22 -3.32 -8.91
N PRO A 17 2.67 -3.26 -7.69
CA PRO A 17 1.94 -4.38 -7.09
C PRO A 17 0.63 -4.65 -7.83
N ARG A 18 0.00 -5.81 -7.58
CA ARG A 18 -1.36 -6.10 -8.06
C ARG A 18 -2.31 -4.95 -7.74
N GLY A 19 -3.23 -4.65 -8.65
CA GLY A 19 -4.01 -3.43 -8.64
C GLY A 19 -3.43 -2.28 -9.48
N SER A 20 -2.18 -2.39 -9.95
CA SER A 20 -1.59 -1.37 -10.84
C SER A 20 -2.15 -1.43 -12.26
N GLY A 21 -2.26 -0.26 -12.90
CA GLY A 21 -2.59 -0.17 -14.33
C GLY A 21 -1.43 -0.62 -15.23
N GLY A 22 -1.74 -0.92 -16.50
CA GLY A 22 -0.74 -1.26 -17.53
C GLY A 22 -0.42 -2.75 -17.69
N TYR A 23 -1.00 -3.62 -16.86
CA TYR A 23 -0.73 -5.07 -16.84
C TYR A 23 -1.96 -5.94 -17.18
N GLY A 24 -3.01 -5.34 -17.74
CA GLY A 24 -4.27 -6.01 -18.09
C GLY A 24 -5.33 -5.96 -16.98
N TYR A 25 -6.56 -6.32 -17.36
CA TYR A 25 -7.73 -6.19 -16.48
C TYR A 25 -7.65 -7.08 -15.24
N ASP A 26 -7.14 -8.30 -15.39
CA ASP A 26 -7.04 -9.22 -14.25
C ASP A 26 -6.02 -8.75 -13.21
N PHE A 27 -4.90 -8.16 -13.64
CA PHE A 27 -3.94 -7.56 -12.71
C PHE A 27 -4.49 -6.30 -12.04
N LEU A 28 -5.21 -5.46 -12.79
CA LEU A 28 -5.84 -4.24 -12.29
C LEU A 28 -6.91 -4.52 -11.21
N LYS A 29 -7.71 -5.57 -11.37
CA LYS A 29 -8.77 -5.91 -10.41
C LYS A 29 -8.30 -6.81 -9.26
N ALA A 30 -7.04 -7.25 -9.26
CA ALA A 30 -6.53 -8.25 -8.32
C ALA A 30 -6.40 -7.75 -6.88
N ASN A 31 -6.62 -6.46 -6.61
CA ASN A 31 -6.71 -5.89 -5.25
C ASN A 31 -8.17 -5.52 -4.86
N VAL A 32 -9.18 -5.96 -5.61
CA VAL A 32 -10.58 -5.85 -5.19
C VAL A 32 -10.79 -6.74 -3.97
N ASN A 33 -11.36 -6.17 -2.90
CA ASN A 33 -11.40 -6.75 -1.57
C ASN A 33 -10.02 -7.07 -0.93
N ASP A 34 -8.93 -6.48 -1.42
CA ASP A 34 -7.55 -6.82 -1.00
C ASP A 34 -6.60 -5.62 -1.15
N TRP A 35 -6.84 -4.54 -0.41
CA TRP A 35 -5.94 -3.37 -0.44
C TRP A 35 -4.66 -3.59 0.38
N GLY A 36 -4.76 -4.33 1.48
CA GLY A 36 -3.65 -4.59 2.40
C GLY A 36 -2.72 -5.72 1.94
N ASP A 37 -3.16 -6.97 2.11
CA ASP A 37 -2.29 -8.16 2.10
C ASP A 37 -1.63 -8.45 0.75
N GLY A 38 -2.41 -8.51 -0.33
CA GLY A 38 -1.88 -8.83 -1.65
C GLY A 38 -0.85 -7.81 -2.15
N PRO A 39 -1.20 -6.51 -2.20
CA PRO A 39 -0.25 -5.46 -2.58
C PRO A 39 0.97 -5.39 -1.65
N THR A 40 0.81 -5.64 -0.35
CA THR A 40 1.93 -5.75 0.59
C THR A 40 2.88 -6.88 0.20
N SER A 41 2.34 -8.07 -0.07
CA SER A 41 3.13 -9.23 -0.48
C SER A 41 3.96 -8.96 -1.73
N ASP A 42 3.37 -8.29 -2.72
CA ASP A 42 4.07 -7.95 -3.97
C ASP A 42 5.19 -6.92 -3.76
N VAL A 43 4.97 -5.89 -2.93
CA VAL A 43 5.99 -4.88 -2.58
C VAL A 43 7.13 -5.50 -1.77
N LEU A 44 6.81 -6.30 -0.75
CA LEU A 44 7.83 -6.96 0.07
C LEU A 44 8.61 -8.01 -0.72
N THR A 45 7.98 -8.71 -1.67
CA THR A 45 8.67 -9.62 -2.59
C THR A 45 9.72 -8.89 -3.44
N ALA A 46 9.43 -7.68 -3.91
CA ALA A 46 10.39 -6.88 -4.66
C ALA A 46 11.59 -6.50 -3.78
N LEU A 47 11.34 -6.05 -2.55
CA LEU A 47 12.39 -5.75 -1.58
C LEU A 47 13.24 -6.99 -1.23
N ASP A 48 12.60 -8.12 -0.95
CA ASP A 48 13.28 -9.36 -0.55
C ASP A 48 14.19 -9.87 -1.67
N LYS A 49 13.77 -9.77 -2.93
CA LYS A 49 14.61 -10.09 -4.08
C LYS A 49 15.81 -9.16 -4.20
N THR A 50 15.62 -7.85 -4.02
CA THR A 50 16.74 -6.89 -4.01
C THR A 50 17.73 -7.15 -2.87
N VAL A 51 17.24 -7.50 -1.69
CA VAL A 51 18.09 -7.90 -0.55
C VAL A 51 18.86 -9.18 -0.87
N ALA A 52 18.22 -10.19 -1.47
CA ALA A 52 18.85 -11.45 -1.85
C ALA A 52 19.96 -11.27 -2.90
N GLU A 53 19.86 -10.25 -3.76
CA GLU A 53 20.89 -9.86 -4.73
C GLU A 53 22.04 -9.04 -4.09
N GLY A 54 21.98 -8.74 -2.78
CA GLY A 54 23.00 -8.00 -2.06
C GLY A 54 22.97 -6.48 -2.30
N TRP A 55 21.89 -5.94 -2.86
CA TRP A 55 21.76 -4.53 -3.20
C TRP A 55 21.34 -3.62 -2.03
N ALA A 56 20.78 -4.18 -0.96
CA ALA A 56 20.20 -3.42 0.15
C ALA A 56 20.75 -3.83 1.53
N ASP A 57 21.09 -2.83 2.35
CA ASP A 57 21.48 -2.99 3.75
C ASP A 57 20.22 -3.17 4.63
N THR A 58 19.98 -4.41 5.09
CA THR A 58 18.79 -4.76 5.89
C THR A 58 18.74 -4.07 7.25
N SER A 59 19.87 -3.52 7.74
CA SER A 59 19.90 -2.76 8.98
C SER A 59 19.34 -1.34 8.82
N LYS A 60 19.15 -0.85 7.58
CA LYS A 60 18.79 0.52 7.24
C LYS A 60 17.60 0.63 6.28
N LEU A 61 16.64 -0.29 6.38
CA LEU A 61 15.44 -0.25 5.53
C LEU A 61 14.52 0.92 5.91
N LEU A 62 14.07 1.68 4.93
CA LEU A 62 13.04 2.72 5.07
C LEU A 62 11.89 2.44 4.10
N ILE A 63 10.68 2.91 4.43
CA ILE A 63 9.53 2.81 3.55
C ILE A 63 8.81 4.16 3.43
N THR A 64 8.39 4.54 2.23
CA THR A 64 7.66 5.79 1.98
C THR A 64 6.66 5.62 0.85
N GLY A 65 5.55 6.35 0.91
CA GLY A 65 4.47 6.23 -0.07
C GLY A 65 3.41 7.32 0.10
N GLY A 66 2.85 7.76 -1.03
CA GLY A 66 1.78 8.76 -1.07
C GLY A 66 0.43 8.21 -1.51
N SER A 67 -0.66 8.79 -1.02
CA SER A 67 -2.03 8.40 -1.38
C SER A 67 -2.28 6.92 -1.04
N TYR A 68 -2.69 6.09 -2.00
CA TYR A 68 -2.81 4.64 -1.78
C TYR A 68 -1.52 4.00 -1.22
N ALA A 69 -0.34 4.44 -1.68
CA ALA A 69 0.91 3.95 -1.10
C ALA A 69 1.14 4.44 0.33
N GLY A 70 0.51 5.56 0.74
CA GLY A 70 0.47 5.99 2.14
C GLY A 70 -0.37 5.06 3.02
N TYR A 71 -1.54 4.64 2.53
CA TYR A 71 -2.32 3.55 3.16
C TYR A 71 -1.44 2.30 3.32
N LEU A 72 -0.79 1.88 2.24
CA LEU A 72 0.02 0.66 2.23
C LEU A 72 1.25 0.76 3.16
N VAL A 73 1.89 1.94 3.29
CA VAL A 73 2.94 2.15 4.30
C VAL A 73 2.42 1.89 5.70
N SER A 74 1.26 2.44 6.06
CA SER A 74 0.66 2.25 7.39
C SER A 74 0.27 0.79 7.62
N TRP A 75 -0.32 0.14 6.62
CA TRP A 75 -0.61 -1.30 6.66
C TRP A 75 0.65 -2.13 6.90
N ILE A 76 1.70 -1.89 6.09
CA ILE A 76 2.95 -2.66 6.18
C ILE A 76 3.58 -2.52 7.57
N ILE A 77 3.70 -1.31 8.13
CA ILE A 77 4.38 -1.16 9.42
C ILE A 77 3.57 -1.72 10.61
N ALA A 78 2.26 -1.86 10.46
CA ALA A 78 1.40 -2.53 11.44
C ALA A 78 1.60 -4.05 11.45
N HIS A 79 2.05 -4.64 10.34
CA HIS A 79 2.18 -6.10 10.15
C HIS A 79 3.64 -6.58 10.00
N ASP A 80 4.57 -5.69 9.69
CA ASP A 80 5.98 -5.98 9.46
C ASP A 80 6.88 -4.89 10.08
N HIS A 81 7.82 -5.31 10.90
CA HIS A 81 8.66 -4.41 11.71
C HIS A 81 10.12 -4.34 11.22
N ARG A 82 10.41 -4.72 9.96
CA ARG A 82 11.77 -4.67 9.40
C ARG A 82 12.28 -3.24 9.11
N PHE A 83 11.38 -2.27 8.97
CA PHE A 83 11.72 -0.89 8.60
C PHE A 83 12.14 -0.04 9.81
N LYS A 84 13.18 0.77 9.65
CA LYS A 84 13.71 1.67 10.70
C LYS A 84 13.02 3.02 10.74
N ALA A 85 12.45 3.44 9.63
CA ALA A 85 11.65 4.64 9.53
C ALA A 85 10.61 4.47 8.41
N ALA A 86 9.47 5.11 8.60
CA ALA A 86 8.35 5.08 7.67
C ALA A 86 7.81 6.50 7.45
N CYS A 87 7.49 6.82 6.19
CA CYS A 87 6.85 8.06 5.81
C CYS A 87 5.56 7.77 5.04
N SER A 88 4.44 7.72 5.76
CA SER A 88 3.12 7.64 5.16
C SER A 88 2.66 9.06 4.80
N GLN A 89 2.37 9.31 3.52
CA GLN A 89 1.99 10.63 3.04
C GLN A 89 0.55 10.61 2.51
N ARG A 90 -0.31 11.52 3.02
CA ARG A 90 -1.67 11.78 2.48
C ARG A 90 -2.47 10.51 2.18
N GLY A 91 -2.34 9.48 3.04
CA GLY A 91 -2.98 8.19 2.88
C GLY A 91 -4.40 8.16 3.45
N VAL A 92 -5.09 7.05 3.19
CA VAL A 92 -6.35 6.69 3.84
C VAL A 92 -6.02 5.77 5.01
N TYR A 93 -6.63 5.98 6.18
CA TYR A 93 -6.38 5.17 7.39
C TYR A 93 -7.67 4.74 8.10
N ASP A 94 -8.82 5.13 7.56
CA ASP A 94 -10.14 4.67 7.99
C ASP A 94 -11.05 4.73 6.77
N LEU A 95 -11.40 3.56 6.23
CA LEU A 95 -12.18 3.45 5.00
C LEU A 95 -13.63 3.90 5.19
N SER A 96 -14.17 3.80 6.40
CA SER A 96 -15.52 4.28 6.73
C SER A 96 -15.59 5.81 6.69
N THR A 97 -14.56 6.48 7.20
CA THR A 97 -14.40 7.93 7.19
C THR A 97 -14.10 8.42 5.78
N PHE A 98 -13.22 7.73 5.06
CA PHE A 98 -12.88 8.05 3.68
C PHE A 98 -14.09 8.05 2.73
N PHE A 99 -15.07 7.18 2.96
CA PHE A 99 -16.34 7.22 2.22
C PHE A 99 -17.07 8.58 2.38
N GLY A 100 -16.94 9.23 3.53
CA GLY A 100 -17.54 10.53 3.82
C GLY A 100 -16.77 11.72 3.23
N GLU A 101 -15.61 11.50 2.60
CA GLU A 101 -14.67 12.56 2.23
C GLU A 101 -14.41 12.70 0.73
N GLY A 102 -14.13 13.93 0.32
CA GLY A 102 -13.53 14.26 -0.98
C GLY A 102 -14.31 13.78 -2.21
N ASN A 103 -13.58 13.52 -3.29
CA ASN A 103 -14.13 13.09 -4.59
C ASN A 103 -13.86 11.61 -4.90
N ALA A 104 -13.13 10.91 -4.02
CA ALA A 104 -12.70 9.52 -4.21
C ALA A 104 -13.53 8.50 -3.40
N TRP A 105 -14.59 8.94 -2.72
CA TRP A 105 -15.48 8.09 -1.90
C TRP A 105 -16.01 6.84 -2.63
N ARG A 106 -16.18 6.91 -3.96
CA ARG A 106 -16.66 5.80 -4.80
C ARG A 106 -15.72 4.59 -4.78
N LEU A 107 -14.46 4.78 -4.42
CA LEU A 107 -13.52 3.67 -4.26
C LEU A 107 -14.00 2.68 -3.20
N VAL A 108 -14.72 3.13 -2.16
CA VAL A 108 -15.25 2.21 -1.14
C VAL A 108 -16.26 1.21 -1.74
N PRO A 109 -17.41 1.63 -2.30
CA PRO A 109 -18.35 0.67 -2.88
C PRO A 109 -17.78 -0.06 -4.10
N ASN A 110 -16.86 0.53 -4.86
CA ASN A 110 -16.27 -0.12 -6.03
C ASN A 110 -15.32 -1.27 -5.66
N TYR A 111 -14.56 -1.15 -4.57
CA TYR A 111 -13.58 -2.16 -4.16
C TYR A 111 -14.11 -3.15 -3.12
N TRP A 112 -15.14 -2.76 -2.37
CA TRP A 112 -15.68 -3.54 -1.25
C TRP A 112 -17.12 -4.01 -1.49
N GLY A 113 -17.75 -3.63 -2.60
CA GLY A 113 -19.06 -4.14 -3.00
C GLY A 113 -20.25 -3.62 -2.17
N GLY A 114 -20.04 -2.62 -1.31
CA GLY A 114 -21.12 -2.05 -0.51
C GLY A 114 -20.72 -0.82 0.29
N TYR A 115 -21.51 -0.50 1.32
CA TYR A 115 -21.42 0.78 2.04
C TYR A 115 -21.13 0.62 3.54
N PRO A 116 -20.49 1.60 4.21
CA PRO A 116 -20.08 1.49 5.62
C PRO A 116 -21.21 1.25 6.64
N TRP A 117 -22.48 1.49 6.30
CA TRP A 117 -23.62 1.20 7.16
C TRP A 117 -24.16 -0.24 7.03
N GLN A 118 -23.65 -1.02 6.08
CA GLN A 118 -23.98 -2.42 5.92
C GLN A 118 -23.06 -3.24 6.83
N LYS A 119 -23.61 -4.07 7.72
CA LYS A 119 -22.87 -4.74 8.80
C LYS A 119 -21.65 -5.53 8.32
N ASP A 120 -21.81 -6.33 7.27
CA ASP A 120 -20.73 -7.18 6.76
C ASP A 120 -19.64 -6.36 6.06
N ILE A 121 -20.05 -5.29 5.36
CA ILE A 121 -19.11 -4.35 4.75
C ILE A 121 -18.35 -3.60 5.83
N ARG A 122 -19.03 -3.09 6.86
CA ARG A 122 -18.41 -2.35 7.95
C ARG A 122 -17.30 -3.15 8.60
N LYS A 123 -17.56 -4.42 8.90
CA LYS A 123 -16.56 -5.32 9.46
C LYS A 123 -15.32 -5.43 8.56
N MET A 124 -15.52 -5.63 7.25
CA MET A 124 -14.43 -5.74 6.29
C MET A 124 -13.64 -4.43 6.14
N LEU A 125 -14.32 -3.27 6.15
CA LEU A 125 -13.65 -1.96 6.12
C LEU A 125 -12.82 -1.71 7.38
N ASP A 126 -13.35 -2.09 8.56
CA ASP A 126 -12.64 -1.98 9.83
C ASP A 126 -11.42 -2.91 9.90
N GLU A 127 -11.48 -4.10 9.29
CA GLU A 127 -10.33 -5.01 9.14
C GLU A 127 -9.26 -4.47 8.17
N GLN A 128 -9.63 -3.56 7.29
CA GLN A 128 -8.79 -2.97 6.24
C GLN A 128 -8.44 -1.50 6.55
N SER A 129 -8.61 -1.06 7.80
CA SER A 129 -8.27 0.28 8.29
C SER A 129 -7.24 0.17 9.41
#